data_AF-A0A9D7KSV9-F1
#
_entry.id   AF-A0A9D7KSV9-F1
#
_cell.length_a   1.000
_cell.length_b   1.000
_cell.length_c   1.000
_cell.angle_alpha   90.00
_cell.angle_beta   90.00
_cell.angle_gamma   90.00
#
_symmetry.space_group_name_H-M   'P 1'
#
loop_
_entity.id
_entity.type
_entity.pdbx_description
1 polymer ?
#
loop_
_entity_poly.entity_id
_entity_poly.type
_entity_poly.pdbx_seq_one_letter_code
_entity_poly.pdbx_strand_id
1 'polypeptide(L)'
;MPIQPTYPGVYVQEVPSGVRTIAGVSTSIAMFIGRTKWGPVNEPISCLNYTEFLRTFTEDISQGDMARAVRLFFINGGTRCYVNRIGANIDTALLTIQDGEGAPADSLTVSAKYPGDLGESIHLIITNSTTGVNGTFDLELYRDIAGIKTDNQKWTGLSMNPTNQKYAPTYVNYKWAVLTSNEIVPATVPPTFNQFAPDNTADTQLAGGSDGITPLTNNEYTAAYDVIDKEVDLFNLMIIPKDNSIDQEDVWALASEFCLRRRAFLLMDPREEWTTYQEATHVTDGVNSLRTSLVKDHSAVFSPD
;
A
#
# COMPACT_ATOMS: atom_id res chain seq x y z
N MET A 1 35.64 -6.95 -41.28
CA MET A 1 36.69 -7.97 -41.44
C MET A 1 37.89 -7.50 -40.64
N PRO A 2 38.50 -8.32 -39.78
CA PRO A 2 39.69 -7.90 -39.03
C PRO A 2 40.83 -7.63 -40.00
N ILE A 3 41.52 -6.50 -39.85
CA ILE A 3 42.70 -6.18 -40.66
C ILE A 3 43.87 -7.02 -40.15
N GLN A 4 44.64 -7.62 -41.05
CA GLN A 4 45.82 -8.40 -40.70
C GLN A 4 47.06 -7.51 -40.91
N PRO A 5 47.67 -6.96 -39.84
CA PRO A 5 48.79 -6.05 -39.99
C PRO A 5 50.05 -6.79 -40.46
N THR A 6 50.72 -6.25 -41.47
CA THR A 6 51.92 -6.84 -42.09
C THR A 6 53.23 -6.43 -41.42
N TYR A 7 53.20 -5.57 -40.39
CA TYR A 7 54.37 -5.12 -39.65
C TYR A 7 54.05 -4.87 -38.17
N PRO A 8 55.03 -5.00 -37.25
CA PRO A 8 54.80 -4.75 -35.83
C PRO A 8 54.49 -3.26 -35.56
N GLY A 9 53.34 -2.98 -34.97
CA GLY A 9 52.89 -1.62 -34.62
C GLY A 9 51.62 -1.65 -33.77
N VAL A 10 51.25 -0.50 -33.19
CA VAL A 10 49.99 -0.35 -32.44
C VAL A 10 48.88 0.02 -33.42
N TYR A 11 47.89 -0.87 -33.56
CA TYR A 11 46.72 -0.65 -34.40
C TYR A 11 45.49 -0.40 -33.52
N VAL A 12 44.91 0.80 -33.62
CA VAL A 12 43.65 1.13 -32.95
C VAL A 12 42.52 0.76 -33.91
N GLN A 13 41.69 -0.20 -33.50
CA GLN A 13 40.45 -0.52 -34.19
C GLN A 13 39.29 0.02 -33.36
N GLU A 14 38.65 1.08 -33.83
CA GLU A 14 37.40 1.54 -33.26
C GLU A 14 36.29 0.60 -33.72
N VAL A 15 35.80 -0.23 -32.79
CA VAL A 15 34.53 -0.92 -32.98
C VAL A 15 33.45 0.15 -32.91
N PRO A 16 32.60 0.34 -33.94
CA PRO A 16 31.45 1.23 -33.81
C PRO A 16 30.63 0.73 -32.63
N SER A 17 30.66 1.49 -31.53
CA SER A 17 29.79 1.24 -30.40
C SER A 17 28.39 1.37 -30.97
N GLY A 18 27.67 0.25 -31.10
CA GLY A 18 26.28 0.26 -31.53
C GLY A 18 25.59 1.34 -30.71
N VAL A 19 25.00 2.32 -31.39
CA VAL A 19 24.43 3.51 -30.76
C VAL A 19 23.53 3.01 -29.64
N ARG A 20 23.99 3.10 -28.39
CA ARG A 20 23.09 2.96 -27.25
C ARG A 20 22.25 4.21 -27.35
N THR A 21 21.11 4.09 -28.02
CA THR A 21 20.08 5.12 -27.94
C THR A 21 19.89 5.41 -26.48
N ILE A 22 20.17 6.65 -26.08
CA ILE A 22 19.81 7.15 -24.76
C ILE A 22 18.29 7.08 -24.75
N ALA A 23 17.75 6.02 -24.14
CA ALA A 23 16.32 5.96 -23.91
C ALA A 23 15.99 7.19 -23.08
N GLY A 24 15.04 8.01 -23.56
CA GLY A 24 14.50 9.10 -22.77
C GLY A 24 13.94 8.50 -21.49
N VAL A 25 14.67 8.67 -20.39
CA VAL A 25 14.20 8.24 -19.07
C VAL A 25 13.04 9.16 -18.71
N SER A 26 11.92 8.58 -18.27
CA SER A 26 10.75 9.37 -17.88
C SER A 26 11.18 10.40 -16.85
N THR A 27 11.07 11.69 -17.20
CA THR A 27 11.53 12.81 -16.38
C THR A 27 10.55 13.15 -15.26
N SER A 28 9.40 12.48 -15.19
CA SER A 28 8.31 12.77 -14.27
C SER A 28 7.87 11.54 -13.45
N ILE A 29 8.84 10.77 -12.91
CA ILE A 29 8.52 9.73 -11.93
C ILE A 29 8.51 10.37 -10.54
N ALA A 30 7.33 10.40 -9.90
CA ALA A 30 7.16 10.92 -8.54
C ALA A 30 7.10 9.80 -7.51
N MET A 31 7.67 10.05 -6.33
CA MET A 31 7.59 9.20 -5.14
C MET A 31 6.73 9.90 -4.09
N PHE A 32 5.64 9.27 -3.68
CA PHE A 32 4.75 9.74 -2.61
C PHE A 32 4.96 8.91 -1.36
N ILE A 33 5.17 9.57 -0.22
CA ILE A 33 5.30 8.92 1.09
C ILE A 33 4.30 9.56 2.03
N GLY A 34 3.38 8.77 2.58
CA GLY A 34 2.33 9.29 3.45
C GLY A 34 1.39 8.20 3.94
N ARG A 35 0.34 8.59 4.67
CA ARG A 35 -0.64 7.67 5.22
C ARG A 35 -1.82 7.47 4.27
N THR A 36 -2.34 6.24 4.26
CA THR A 36 -3.62 5.86 3.68
C THR A 36 -4.31 4.87 4.62
N LYS A 37 -5.62 4.66 4.47
CA LYS A 37 -6.38 3.70 5.30
C LYS A 37 -6.35 2.26 4.78
N TRP A 38 -5.87 2.06 3.55
CA TRP A 38 -5.86 0.76 2.91
C TRP A 38 -4.71 0.68 1.93
N GLY A 39 -4.13 -0.50 1.78
CA GLY A 39 -2.97 -0.76 0.92
C GLY A 39 -1.81 -1.39 1.70
N PRO A 40 -0.82 -1.94 0.98
CA PRO A 40 0.36 -2.50 1.62
C PRO A 40 1.17 -1.40 2.33
N VAL A 41 1.72 -1.72 3.50
CA VAL A 41 2.45 -0.78 4.36
C VAL A 41 3.94 -1.00 4.17
N ASN A 42 4.72 0.08 4.10
CA ASN A 42 6.17 0.06 3.86
C ASN A 42 6.57 -0.68 2.58
N GLU A 43 5.69 -0.74 1.59
CA GLU A 43 5.94 -1.35 0.29
C GLU A 43 5.61 -0.32 -0.81
N PRO A 44 6.62 0.16 -1.57
CA PRO A 44 6.42 1.10 -2.66
C PRO A 44 5.71 0.44 -3.85
N ILE A 45 4.45 0.80 -4.08
CA ILE A 45 3.69 0.33 -5.24
C ILE A 45 3.77 1.35 -6.38
N SER A 46 4.09 0.86 -7.58
CA SER A 46 4.03 1.69 -8.78
C SER A 46 2.59 1.85 -9.27
N CYS A 47 2.16 3.08 -9.53
CA CYS A 47 0.88 3.39 -10.15
C CYS A 47 1.11 4.20 -11.43
N LEU A 48 0.45 3.79 -12.52
CA LEU A 48 0.52 4.48 -13.82
C LEU A 48 -0.64 5.45 -14.04
N ASN A 49 -1.71 5.32 -13.26
CA ASN A 49 -2.87 6.20 -13.31
C ASN A 49 -3.57 6.27 -11.94
N TYR A 50 -4.45 7.26 -11.79
CA TYR A 50 -5.19 7.45 -10.54
C TYR A 50 -6.16 6.30 -10.23
N THR A 51 -6.75 5.64 -11.24
CA THR A 51 -7.66 4.50 -11.02
C THR A 51 -6.92 3.28 -10.46
N GLU A 52 -5.67 3.06 -10.85
CA GLU A 52 -4.81 2.01 -10.31
C GLU A 52 -4.43 2.30 -8.85
N PHE A 53 -4.16 3.57 -8.53
CA PHE A 53 -4.02 4.01 -7.15
C PHE A 53 -5.27 3.69 -6.33
N LEU A 54 -6.47 4.05 -6.79
CA LEU A 54 -7.74 3.75 -6.11
C LEU A 54 -8.09 2.26 -5.99
N ARG A 55 -7.45 1.40 -6.77
CA ARG A 55 -7.64 -0.06 -6.67
C ARG A 55 -6.81 -0.66 -5.54
N THR A 56 -5.65 -0.08 -5.26
CA THR A 56 -4.69 -0.58 -4.27
C THR A 56 -4.83 0.16 -2.94
N PHE A 57 -4.99 1.48 -3.02
CA PHE A 57 -5.17 2.42 -1.93
C PHE A 57 -6.59 3.01 -1.95
N THR A 58 -6.91 3.84 -0.96
CA THR A 58 -8.21 4.51 -0.86
C THR A 58 -8.13 5.98 -1.30
N GLU A 59 -9.27 6.58 -1.66
CA GLU A 59 -9.40 8.03 -1.89
C GLU A 59 -9.58 8.85 -0.60
N ASP A 60 -9.68 8.17 0.54
CA ASP A 60 -9.91 8.82 1.82
C ASP A 60 -8.75 9.73 2.22
N ILE A 61 -9.10 10.96 2.60
CA ILE A 61 -8.18 12.03 3.02
C ILE A 61 -8.22 12.30 4.52
N SER A 62 -8.94 11.51 5.32
CA SER A 62 -9.14 11.82 6.74
C SER A 62 -7.84 11.77 7.58
N GLN A 63 -6.88 10.94 7.17
CA GLN A 63 -5.59 10.79 7.87
C GLN A 63 -4.50 11.71 7.28
N GLY A 64 -4.64 12.12 6.02
CA GLY A 64 -3.67 12.95 5.32
C GLY A 64 -4.02 13.14 3.85
N ASP A 65 -3.27 14.01 3.19
CA ASP A 65 -3.57 14.48 1.84
C ASP A 65 -2.97 13.61 0.72
N MET A 66 -2.60 12.37 1.02
CA MET A 66 -1.93 11.49 0.06
C MET A 66 -2.76 11.25 -1.20
N ALA A 67 -4.03 10.88 -1.05
CA ALA A 67 -4.94 10.67 -2.19
C ALA A 67 -5.11 11.96 -3.02
N ARG A 68 -5.18 13.11 -2.35
CA ARG A 68 -5.29 14.43 -3.00
C ARG A 68 -4.02 14.78 -3.80
N ALA A 69 -2.84 14.60 -3.22
CA ALA A 69 -1.56 14.86 -3.87
C ALA A 69 -1.35 13.98 -5.10
N VAL A 70 -1.65 12.68 -4.99
CA VAL A 70 -1.57 11.74 -6.12
C VAL A 70 -2.55 12.12 -7.23
N ARG A 71 -3.79 12.49 -6.88
CA ARG A 71 -4.79 12.97 -7.84
C ARG A 71 -4.31 14.21 -8.60
N LEU A 72 -3.79 15.21 -7.88
CA LEU A 72 -3.27 16.44 -8.48
C LEU A 72 -2.10 16.15 -9.42
N PHE A 73 -1.19 15.26 -9.04
CA PHE A 73 -0.08 14.87 -9.90
C PHE A 73 -0.53 14.27 -11.24
N PHE A 74 -1.50 13.35 -11.23
CA PHE A 74 -2.02 12.77 -12.46
C PHE A 74 -2.81 13.78 -13.31
N ILE A 75 -3.56 14.70 -12.68
CA ILE A 75 -4.28 15.78 -13.39
C ILE A 75 -3.30 16.75 -14.06
N ASN A 76 -2.15 17.02 -13.43
CA ASN A 76 -1.09 17.86 -13.98
C ASN A 76 -0.23 17.17 -15.05
N GLY A 77 -0.60 15.96 -15.50
CA GLY A 77 0.09 15.23 -16.56
C GLY A 77 1.22 14.31 -16.09
N GLY A 78 1.28 13.99 -14.80
CA GLY A 78 2.14 12.94 -14.28
C GLY A 78 1.80 11.57 -14.90
N THR A 79 2.81 10.82 -15.32
CA THR A 79 2.61 9.54 -16.04
C THR A 79 2.87 8.31 -15.20
N ARG A 80 3.66 8.45 -14.12
CA ARG A 80 4.02 7.34 -13.23
C ARG A 80 4.34 7.89 -11.86
N CYS A 81 3.81 7.25 -10.84
CA CYS A 81 4.24 7.48 -9.47
C CYS A 81 4.50 6.17 -8.73
N TYR A 82 5.27 6.28 -7.66
CA TYR A 82 5.39 5.27 -6.63
C TYR A 82 4.73 5.81 -5.38
N VAL A 83 3.99 4.95 -4.69
CA VAL A 83 3.25 5.29 -3.48
C VAL A 83 3.70 4.34 -2.41
N ASN A 84 4.28 4.87 -1.33
CA ASN A 84 4.61 4.11 -0.15
C ASN A 84 3.75 4.57 1.02
N ARG A 85 2.88 3.68 1.50
CA ARG A 85 2.05 3.90 2.67
C ARG A 85 2.89 3.67 3.92
N ILE A 86 2.91 4.63 4.82
CA ILE A 86 3.58 4.53 6.12
C ILE A 86 2.57 4.50 7.27
N GLY A 87 3.00 3.98 8.42
CA GLY A 87 2.34 4.15 9.71
C GLY A 87 2.91 3.19 10.76
N ALA A 88 2.54 3.41 12.01
CA ALA A 88 3.07 2.72 13.18
C ALA A 88 1.97 1.92 13.90
N ASN A 89 2.27 0.71 14.38
CA ASN A 89 1.31 -0.18 15.05
C ASN A 89 0.01 -0.40 14.26
N ILE A 90 0.13 -0.67 12.96
CA ILE A 90 -1.03 -0.92 12.10
C ILE A 90 -1.45 -2.37 12.26
N ASP A 91 -2.68 -2.58 12.72
CA ASP A 91 -3.24 -3.91 12.97
C ASP A 91 -4.18 -4.33 11.83
N THR A 92 -4.19 -5.64 11.56
CA THR A 92 -5.05 -6.22 10.53
C THR A 92 -6.36 -6.69 11.16
N ALA A 93 -7.48 -6.30 10.57
CA ALA A 93 -8.78 -6.78 11.01
C ALA A 93 -8.88 -8.30 10.78
N LEU A 94 -9.28 -9.01 11.82
CA LEU A 94 -9.33 -10.47 11.86
C LEU A 94 -10.69 -10.90 12.41
N LEU A 95 -11.21 -12.00 11.88
CA LEU A 95 -12.37 -12.68 12.42
C LEU A 95 -12.08 -14.17 12.47
N THR A 96 -12.06 -14.74 13.67
CA THR A 96 -11.97 -16.18 13.87
C THR A 96 -13.36 -16.73 14.12
N ILE A 97 -13.73 -17.75 13.36
CA ILE A 97 -15.03 -18.39 13.40
C ILE A 97 -14.88 -19.77 14.00
N GLN A 98 -15.73 -20.04 14.98
CA GLN A 98 -15.76 -21.31 15.69
C GLN A 98 -16.69 -22.30 15.00
N ASP A 99 -16.42 -23.59 15.19
CA ASP A 99 -17.36 -24.63 14.80
C ASP A 99 -18.60 -24.63 15.72
N GLY A 100 -19.70 -25.19 15.21
CA GLY A 100 -20.97 -25.31 15.94
C GLY A 100 -21.05 -26.52 16.87
N GLU A 101 -19.92 -27.12 17.24
CA GLU A 101 -19.87 -28.32 18.06
C GLU A 101 -19.73 -28.00 19.55
N GLY A 102 -20.12 -28.95 20.41
CA GLY A 102 -20.26 -28.77 21.87
C GLY A 102 -19.01 -28.33 22.64
N ALA A 103 -17.87 -28.21 21.98
CA ALA A 103 -16.68 -27.48 22.43
C ALA A 103 -16.18 -26.63 21.25
N PRO A 104 -16.55 -25.33 21.18
CA PRO A 104 -16.28 -24.50 20.02
C PRO A 104 -14.77 -24.37 19.79
N ALA A 105 -14.30 -24.88 18.65
CA ALA A 105 -12.92 -24.79 18.20
C ALA A 105 -12.78 -23.83 17.01
N ASP A 106 -11.66 -23.11 16.95
CA ASP A 106 -11.38 -22.15 15.90
C ASP A 106 -11.18 -22.89 14.55
N SER A 107 -12.17 -22.79 13.66
CA SER A 107 -12.22 -23.54 12.41
C SER A 107 -11.73 -22.73 11.20
N LEU A 108 -12.04 -21.43 11.16
CA LEU A 108 -11.71 -20.56 10.05
C LEU A 108 -11.35 -19.16 10.54
N THR A 109 -10.19 -18.64 10.14
CA THR A 109 -9.85 -17.23 10.35
C THR A 109 -9.90 -16.50 9.02
N VAL A 110 -10.65 -15.41 9.00
CA VAL A 110 -10.75 -14.49 7.88
C VAL A 110 -9.97 -13.24 8.26
N SER A 111 -9.01 -12.87 7.43
CA SER A 111 -8.18 -11.67 7.62
C SER A 111 -8.41 -10.71 6.47
N ALA A 112 -8.40 -9.41 6.77
CA ALA A 112 -8.34 -8.38 5.76
C ALA A 112 -7.02 -8.51 4.97
N LYS A 113 -7.05 -8.24 3.65
CA LYS A 113 -5.84 -8.34 2.82
C LYS A 113 -4.75 -7.35 3.24
N TYR A 114 -5.16 -6.16 3.68
CA TYR A 114 -4.25 -5.13 4.14
C TYR A 114 -4.67 -4.66 5.53
N PRO A 115 -3.71 -4.20 6.33
CA PRO A 115 -3.98 -3.70 7.67
C PRO A 115 -4.66 -2.32 7.61
N GLY A 116 -5.46 -1.99 8.62
CA GLY A 116 -6.21 -0.73 8.69
C GLY A 116 -7.67 -0.86 9.13
N ASP A 117 -8.25 0.27 9.53
CA ASP A 117 -9.63 0.38 10.06
C ASP A 117 -10.66 -0.05 9.01
N LEU A 118 -10.36 0.19 7.73
CA LEU A 118 -11.23 -0.23 6.63
C LEU A 118 -11.40 -1.75 6.54
N GLY A 119 -10.51 -2.53 7.17
CA GLY A 119 -10.71 -3.97 7.34
C GLY A 119 -11.96 -4.31 8.13
N GLU A 120 -12.40 -3.44 9.03
CA GLU A 120 -13.64 -3.63 9.78
C GLU A 120 -14.88 -3.41 8.92
N SER A 121 -14.79 -2.73 7.79
CA SER A 121 -15.95 -2.64 6.87
C SER A 121 -16.33 -3.97 6.22
N ILE A 122 -15.54 -5.02 6.44
CA ILE A 122 -15.75 -6.35 5.88
C ILE A 122 -16.71 -7.12 6.78
N HIS A 123 -17.77 -7.61 6.15
CA HIS A 123 -18.77 -8.46 6.76
C HIS A 123 -18.78 -9.83 6.09
N LEU A 124 -19.03 -10.85 6.91
CA LEU A 124 -19.09 -12.23 6.49
C LEU A 124 -20.34 -12.90 7.04
N ILE A 125 -21.00 -13.67 6.16
CA ILE A 125 -22.11 -14.55 6.51
C ILE A 125 -21.77 -15.95 6.01
N ILE A 126 -21.95 -16.95 6.87
CA ILE A 126 -21.84 -18.37 6.50
C ILE A 126 -23.21 -19.00 6.59
N THR A 127 -23.60 -19.70 5.54
CA THR A 127 -24.88 -20.41 5.47
C THR A 127 -24.66 -21.87 5.15
N ASN A 128 -25.57 -22.72 5.62
CA ASN A 128 -25.56 -24.14 5.27
C ASN A 128 -25.66 -24.31 3.74
N SER A 129 -24.89 -25.26 3.19
CA SER A 129 -24.82 -25.34 1.72
C SER A 129 -26.15 -25.69 1.08
N THR A 130 -26.49 -24.91 0.06
CA THR A 130 -27.64 -25.14 -0.82
C THR A 130 -27.45 -26.33 -1.76
N THR A 131 -26.25 -26.92 -1.82
CA THR A 131 -25.90 -28.01 -2.75
C THR A 131 -26.23 -29.41 -2.25
N GLY A 132 -26.62 -29.56 -0.98
CA GLY A 132 -27.02 -30.84 -0.39
C GLY A 132 -25.87 -31.86 -0.21
N VAL A 133 -24.61 -31.44 -0.42
CA VAL A 133 -23.42 -32.28 -0.17
C VAL A 133 -23.00 -32.14 1.28
N ASN A 134 -22.94 -33.26 2.01
CA ASN A 134 -22.53 -33.30 3.41
C ASN A 134 -21.13 -32.71 3.62
N GLY A 135 -20.97 -31.83 4.62
CA GLY A 135 -19.68 -31.20 4.94
C GLY A 135 -19.29 -30.03 4.04
N THR A 136 -20.27 -29.40 3.38
CA THR A 136 -20.08 -28.17 2.61
C THR A 136 -20.88 -27.00 3.18
N PHE A 137 -20.36 -25.78 3.02
CA PHE A 137 -20.99 -24.52 3.43
C PHE A 137 -20.93 -23.48 2.30
N ASP A 138 -21.84 -22.51 2.36
CA ASP A 138 -21.86 -21.37 1.45
C ASP A 138 -21.37 -20.14 2.22
N LEU A 139 -20.46 -19.36 1.64
CA LEU A 139 -19.82 -18.20 2.27
C LEU A 139 -20.13 -16.96 1.44
N GLU A 140 -20.57 -15.91 2.12
CA GLU A 140 -20.87 -14.61 1.54
C GLU A 140 -19.99 -13.55 2.21
N LEU A 141 -19.27 -12.79 1.39
CA LEU A 141 -18.44 -11.66 1.80
C LEU A 141 -18.95 -10.40 1.13
N TYR A 142 -19.14 -9.35 1.92
CA TYR A 142 -19.46 -8.02 1.41
C TYR A 142 -18.78 -6.97 2.25
N ARG A 143 -18.70 -5.75 1.71
CA ARG A 143 -18.34 -4.58 2.50
C ARG A 143 -19.60 -3.81 2.87
N ASP A 144 -19.71 -3.41 4.12
CA ASP A 144 -20.72 -2.44 4.53
C ASP A 144 -20.10 -1.04 4.52
N ILE A 145 -20.67 -0.16 3.71
CA ILE A 145 -20.31 1.25 3.69
C ILE A 145 -21.59 2.02 4.00
N ALA A 146 -21.66 2.58 5.21
CA ALA A 146 -22.80 3.36 5.70
C ALA A 146 -24.16 2.65 5.63
N GLY A 147 -24.20 1.34 5.90
CA GLY A 147 -25.42 0.52 5.89
C GLY A 147 -25.81 -0.03 4.51
N ILE A 148 -24.94 0.14 3.50
CA ILE A 148 -25.15 -0.36 2.14
C ILE A 148 -24.16 -1.49 1.85
N LYS A 149 -24.70 -2.69 1.59
CA LYS A 149 -23.91 -3.83 1.11
C LYS A 149 -23.33 -3.56 -0.27
N THR A 150 -22.02 -3.45 -0.33
CA THR A 150 -21.23 -3.17 -1.55
C THR A 150 -20.30 -4.34 -1.83
N ASP A 151 -20.02 -4.61 -3.11
CA ASP A 151 -19.09 -5.67 -3.56
C ASP A 151 -19.39 -7.06 -2.97
N ASN A 152 -20.67 -7.44 -2.94
CA ASN A 152 -21.10 -8.75 -2.45
C ASN A 152 -20.59 -9.88 -3.36
N GLN A 153 -19.88 -10.83 -2.75
CA GLN A 153 -19.40 -12.05 -3.39
C GLN A 153 -19.84 -13.28 -2.59
N LYS A 154 -20.52 -14.20 -3.27
CA LYS A 154 -20.99 -15.46 -2.69
C LYS A 154 -20.30 -16.66 -3.33
N TRP A 155 -19.82 -17.58 -2.52
CA TRP A 155 -19.29 -18.88 -2.94
C TRP A 155 -20.16 -20.00 -2.38
N THR A 156 -20.44 -21.02 -3.19
CA THR A 156 -21.28 -22.15 -2.79
C THR A 156 -20.54 -23.48 -2.82
N GLY A 157 -20.84 -24.32 -1.83
CA GLY A 157 -20.29 -25.65 -1.68
C GLY A 157 -18.79 -25.67 -1.32
N LEU A 158 -18.35 -24.73 -0.48
CA LEU A 158 -17.00 -24.73 0.10
C LEU A 158 -16.88 -25.84 1.14
N SER A 159 -15.68 -26.36 1.35
CA SER A 159 -15.40 -27.39 2.34
C SER A 159 -14.14 -27.06 3.15
N MET A 160 -14.09 -27.52 4.40
CA MET A 160 -12.90 -27.42 5.25
C MET A 160 -11.97 -28.64 5.09
N ASN A 161 -12.23 -29.54 4.15
CA ASN A 161 -11.36 -30.68 3.89
C ASN A 161 -10.25 -30.28 2.89
N PRO A 162 -8.95 -30.38 3.25
CA PRO A 162 -7.83 -30.01 2.37
C PRO A 162 -7.72 -30.88 1.12
N THR A 163 -8.34 -32.07 1.09
CA THR A 163 -8.35 -32.92 -0.12
C THR A 163 -9.41 -32.53 -1.14
N ASN A 164 -10.33 -31.62 -0.77
CA ASN A 164 -11.37 -31.15 -1.67
C ASN A 164 -10.84 -29.99 -2.54
N GLN A 165 -11.16 -30.01 -3.84
CA GLN A 165 -10.80 -28.91 -4.75
C GLN A 165 -11.40 -27.56 -4.33
N LYS A 166 -12.51 -27.58 -3.58
CA LYS A 166 -13.15 -26.39 -3.00
C LYS A 166 -12.78 -26.18 -1.53
N TYR A 167 -11.52 -26.41 -1.17
CA TYR A 167 -11.01 -26.13 0.16
C TYR A 167 -11.05 -24.62 0.45
N ALA A 168 -11.80 -24.20 1.46
CA ALA A 168 -12.15 -22.79 1.67
C ALA A 168 -10.93 -21.84 1.79
N PRO A 169 -9.86 -22.15 2.55
CA PRO A 169 -8.70 -21.27 2.66
C PRO A 169 -7.93 -21.07 1.35
N THR A 170 -7.88 -22.07 0.48
CA THR A 170 -7.16 -21.96 -0.81
C THR A 170 -8.07 -21.44 -1.93
N TYR A 171 -9.36 -21.78 -1.89
CA TYR A 171 -10.31 -21.44 -2.93
C TYR A 171 -10.84 -20.01 -2.79
N VAL A 172 -11.00 -19.52 -1.56
CA VAL A 172 -11.46 -18.15 -1.31
C VAL A 172 -10.24 -17.26 -1.15
N ASN A 173 -9.80 -16.68 -2.27
CA ASN A 173 -8.88 -15.54 -2.27
C ASN A 173 -9.59 -14.40 -3.00
N TYR A 174 -10.04 -13.40 -2.24
CA TYR A 174 -10.81 -12.29 -2.79
C TYR A 174 -10.03 -10.98 -2.71
N LYS A 175 -10.40 -10.02 -3.57
CA LYS A 175 -9.67 -8.76 -3.80
C LYS A 175 -9.21 -8.07 -2.51
N TRP A 176 -9.99 -8.18 -1.44
CA TRP A 176 -9.79 -7.49 -0.18
C TRP A 176 -9.74 -8.40 1.07
N ALA A 177 -9.91 -9.72 0.95
CA ALA A 177 -9.87 -10.65 2.08
C ALA A 177 -9.12 -11.93 1.74
N VAL A 178 -8.38 -12.42 2.74
CA VAL A 178 -7.61 -13.67 2.70
C VAL A 178 -8.13 -14.57 3.80
N LEU A 179 -8.39 -15.83 3.47
CA LEU A 179 -8.83 -16.82 4.44
C LEU A 179 -7.66 -17.73 4.81
N THR A 180 -7.43 -17.92 6.10
CA THR A 180 -6.42 -18.81 6.65
C THR A 180 -7.08 -19.83 7.57
N SER A 181 -6.73 -21.10 7.42
CA SER A 181 -7.11 -22.13 8.39
C SER A 181 -6.18 -22.08 9.60
N ASN A 182 -6.75 -22.11 10.80
CA ASN A 182 -5.98 -22.17 12.05
C ASN A 182 -5.70 -23.60 12.53
N GLU A 183 -5.83 -24.62 11.65
CA GLU A 183 -5.88 -26.06 12.00
C GLU A 183 -5.32 -26.47 13.37
N ILE A 184 -6.19 -27.09 14.19
CA ILE A 184 -5.78 -28.14 15.12
C ILE A 184 -6.11 -29.51 14.47
N VAL A 185 -5.13 -30.02 13.69
CA VAL A 185 -4.76 -31.45 13.52
C VAL A 185 -5.70 -32.35 12.66
N PRO A 186 -5.25 -33.55 12.21
CA PRO A 186 -4.70 -33.90 10.91
C PRO A 186 -5.67 -34.75 10.04
N ALA A 187 -5.35 -34.88 8.76
CA ALA A 187 -6.07 -35.61 7.73
C ALA A 187 -6.18 -37.16 7.92
N THR A 188 -6.80 -37.65 9.00
CA THR A 188 -7.04 -39.10 9.20
C THR A 188 -8.48 -39.51 9.48
N VAL A 189 -9.41 -38.57 9.70
CA VAL A 189 -10.84 -38.89 9.89
C VAL A 189 -11.65 -38.07 8.90
N PRO A 190 -12.46 -38.69 8.01
CA PRO A 190 -13.40 -37.95 7.18
C PRO A 190 -14.38 -37.23 8.11
N PRO A 191 -14.52 -35.90 8.02
CA PRO A 191 -15.38 -35.19 8.95
C PRO A 191 -16.84 -35.61 8.79
N THR A 192 -17.46 -36.01 9.90
CA THR A 192 -18.91 -36.12 9.98
C THR A 192 -19.55 -34.72 9.91
N PHE A 193 -20.84 -34.68 9.57
CA PHE A 193 -21.65 -33.46 9.45
C PHE A 193 -21.31 -32.49 10.61
N ASN A 194 -20.85 -31.28 10.28
CA ASN A 194 -20.47 -30.19 11.21
C ASN A 194 -19.14 -30.26 11.96
N GLN A 195 -18.32 -31.31 11.86
CA GLN A 195 -17.14 -31.40 12.74
C GLN A 195 -16.03 -30.36 12.46
N PHE A 196 -16.08 -29.65 11.33
CA PHE A 196 -15.21 -28.50 11.01
C PHE A 196 -15.93 -27.42 10.17
N ALA A 197 -17.26 -27.45 10.13
CA ALA A 197 -18.00 -26.43 9.38
C ALA A 197 -18.12 -25.20 10.29
N PRO A 198 -17.58 -24.03 9.89
CA PRO A 198 -17.75 -22.80 10.66
C PRO A 198 -19.24 -22.50 10.83
N ASP A 199 -19.70 -22.38 12.08
CA ASP A 199 -21.10 -22.06 12.37
C ASP A 199 -21.21 -20.55 12.60
N ASN A 200 -21.43 -19.82 11.51
CA ASN A 200 -21.66 -18.39 11.59
C ASN A 200 -22.80 -17.96 10.68
N THR A 201 -24.02 -18.25 11.14
CA THR A 201 -25.27 -17.82 10.50
C THR A 201 -25.56 -16.33 10.66
N ALA A 202 -24.82 -15.62 11.53
CA ALA A 202 -24.98 -14.20 11.77
C ALA A 202 -24.09 -13.35 10.87
N ASP A 203 -24.57 -12.17 10.50
CA ASP A 203 -23.73 -11.14 9.89
C ASP A 203 -22.67 -10.67 10.90
N THR A 204 -21.42 -11.08 10.66
CA THR A 204 -20.32 -10.80 11.58
C THR A 204 -19.27 -9.96 10.88
N GLN A 205 -18.91 -8.87 11.56
CA GLN A 205 -17.91 -7.91 11.13
C GLN A 205 -16.50 -8.38 11.54
N LEU A 206 -15.49 -8.11 10.72
CA LEU A 206 -14.10 -8.22 11.15
C LEU A 206 -13.79 -7.15 12.20
N ALA A 207 -12.93 -7.45 13.16
CA ALA A 207 -12.58 -6.54 14.25
C ALA A 207 -11.07 -6.41 14.42
N GLY A 208 -10.65 -5.33 15.08
CA GLY A 208 -9.25 -5.10 15.45
C GLY A 208 -8.40 -4.54 14.31
N GLY A 209 -9.03 -4.00 13.26
CA GLY A 209 -8.32 -3.21 12.27
C GLY A 209 -7.92 -1.89 12.89
N SER A 210 -6.64 -1.52 12.79
CA SER A 210 -6.17 -0.21 13.23
C SER A 210 -5.32 0.45 12.16
N ASP A 211 -5.59 1.70 11.81
CA ASP A 211 -4.77 2.57 10.95
C ASP A 211 -3.49 3.06 11.66
N GLY A 212 -3.24 2.58 12.87
CA GLY A 212 -2.04 2.85 13.65
C GLY A 212 -2.13 4.02 14.60
N ILE A 213 -1.08 4.20 15.41
CA ILE A 213 -0.99 5.28 16.39
C ILE A 213 -0.74 6.63 15.72
N THR A 214 -1.38 7.67 16.26
CA THR A 214 -1.05 9.08 16.02
C THR A 214 -0.43 9.65 17.31
N PRO A 215 0.66 10.44 17.23
CA PRO A 215 1.35 10.92 16.03
C PRO A 215 2.37 9.93 15.46
N LEU A 216 2.65 10.04 14.15
CA LEU A 216 3.80 9.35 13.54
C LEU A 216 5.10 9.95 14.07
N THR A 217 6.17 9.17 14.05
CA THR A 217 7.51 9.64 14.39
C THR A 217 8.42 9.67 13.16
N ASN A 218 9.60 10.27 13.30
CA ASN A 218 10.59 10.27 12.22
C ASN A 218 11.08 8.86 11.87
N ASN A 219 10.90 7.88 12.76
CA ASN A 219 11.35 6.50 12.54
C ASN A 219 10.61 5.85 11.36
N GLU A 220 9.29 6.06 11.24
CA GLU A 220 8.50 5.49 10.15
C GLU A 220 8.95 6.02 8.78
N TYR A 221 9.30 7.30 8.70
CA TYR A 221 9.86 7.89 7.48
C TYR A 221 11.24 7.32 7.15
N THR A 222 12.11 7.15 8.15
CA THR A 222 13.43 6.55 7.92
C THR A 222 13.33 5.10 7.45
N ALA A 223 12.41 4.31 8.02
CA ALA A 223 12.16 2.94 7.58
C ALA A 223 11.64 2.92 6.13
N ALA A 224 10.76 3.86 5.76
CA ALA A 224 10.29 3.99 4.39
C ALA A 224 11.44 4.31 3.42
N TYR A 225 12.36 5.21 3.78
CA TYR A 225 13.51 5.54 2.95
C TYR A 225 14.40 4.32 2.68
N ASP A 226 14.63 3.46 3.67
CA ASP A 226 15.44 2.25 3.51
C ASP A 226 14.81 1.22 2.57
N VAL A 227 13.47 1.11 2.56
CA VAL A 227 12.77 0.22 1.61
C VAL A 227 12.80 0.82 0.21
N ILE A 228 12.53 2.11 0.08
CA ILE A 228 12.57 2.82 -1.21
C ILE A 228 13.96 2.70 -1.85
N ASP A 229 15.02 2.75 -1.04
CA ASP A 229 16.40 2.60 -1.51
C ASP A 229 16.65 1.23 -2.17
N LYS A 230 15.94 0.19 -1.72
CA LYS A 230 16.12 -1.19 -2.21
C LYS A 230 15.18 -1.55 -3.36
N GLU A 231 13.94 -1.04 -3.33
CA GLU A 231 12.88 -1.50 -4.22
C GLU A 231 12.58 -0.53 -5.38
N VAL A 232 12.93 0.76 -5.23
CA VAL A 232 12.68 1.76 -6.26
C VAL A 232 13.98 2.09 -6.99
N ASP A 233 14.03 1.70 -8.27
CA ASP A 233 15.19 1.95 -9.14
C ASP A 233 15.41 3.45 -9.40
N LEU A 234 14.33 4.16 -9.73
CA LEU A 234 14.41 5.56 -10.14
C LEU A 234 13.13 6.34 -9.80
N PHE A 235 13.32 7.50 -9.20
CA PHE A 235 12.33 8.57 -9.10
C PHE A 235 13.07 9.91 -9.21
N ASN A 236 12.41 10.91 -9.80
CA ASN A 236 13.01 12.24 -9.97
C ASN A 236 12.43 13.25 -8.98
N LEU A 237 11.20 13.03 -8.54
CA LEU A 237 10.47 13.90 -7.62
C LEU A 237 10.10 13.10 -6.38
N MET A 238 10.31 13.68 -5.20
CA MET A 238 9.75 13.17 -3.94
C MET A 238 8.74 14.19 -3.43
N ILE A 239 7.57 13.71 -3.06
CA ILE A 239 6.48 14.49 -2.49
C ILE A 239 6.10 13.82 -1.18
N ILE A 240 6.09 14.60 -0.10
CA ILE A 240 5.62 14.17 1.21
C ILE A 240 4.34 14.96 1.48
N PRO A 241 3.16 14.40 1.19
CA PRO A 241 1.89 15.06 1.42
C PRO A 241 1.72 15.40 2.89
N LYS A 242 0.90 16.40 3.16
CA LYS A 242 0.51 16.75 4.53
C LYS A 242 -0.12 15.57 5.24
N ASP A 243 0.32 15.38 6.48
CA ASP A 243 -0.25 14.46 7.44
C ASP A 243 -0.86 15.27 8.59
N ASN A 244 -1.99 14.81 9.14
CA ASN A 244 -2.68 15.54 10.21
C ASN A 244 -2.01 15.36 11.59
N SER A 245 -1.01 14.48 11.69
CA SER A 245 -0.48 14.03 12.98
C SER A 245 0.94 14.53 13.30
N ILE A 246 1.63 15.14 12.35
CA ILE A 246 3.02 15.62 12.52
C ILE A 246 3.20 17.00 11.89
N ASP A 247 4.10 17.77 12.46
CA ASP A 247 4.60 18.99 11.83
C ASP A 247 5.53 18.59 10.68
N GLN A 248 5.20 19.02 9.45
CA GLN A 248 5.93 18.59 8.25
C GLN A 248 7.41 19.00 8.22
N GLU A 249 7.76 20.05 8.96
CA GLU A 249 9.12 20.60 9.02
C GLU A 249 10.14 19.62 9.60
N ASP A 250 9.70 18.79 10.54
CA ASP A 250 10.55 17.79 11.19
C ASP A 250 10.96 16.67 10.22
N VAL A 251 10.13 16.43 9.19
CA VAL A 251 10.35 15.38 8.20
C VAL A 251 11.21 15.88 7.04
N TRP A 252 11.11 17.16 6.68
CA TRP A 252 11.77 17.72 5.50
C TRP A 252 13.29 17.66 5.56
N ALA A 253 13.88 17.82 6.75
CA ALA A 253 15.34 17.73 6.93
C ALA A 253 15.89 16.39 6.43
N LEU A 254 15.36 15.29 6.96
CA LEU A 254 15.75 13.92 6.58
C LEU A 254 15.38 13.60 5.12
N ALA A 255 14.21 14.07 4.67
CA ALA A 255 13.77 13.89 3.29
C ALA A 255 14.72 14.58 2.29
N SER A 256 15.21 15.77 2.62
CA SER A 256 16.12 16.53 1.75
C SER A 256 17.48 15.85 1.61
N GLU A 257 18.00 15.25 2.69
CA GLU A 257 19.22 14.45 2.67
C GLU A 257 19.05 13.18 1.83
N PHE A 258 17.90 12.51 1.96
CA PHE A 258 17.58 11.34 1.12
C PHE A 258 17.50 11.71 -0.36
N CYS A 259 16.83 12.82 -0.70
CA CYS A 259 16.72 13.32 -2.07
C CYS A 259 18.09 13.67 -2.67
N LEU A 260 18.99 14.28 -1.87
CA LEU A 260 20.37 14.55 -2.30
C LEU A 260 21.10 13.27 -2.71
N ARG A 261 21.03 12.22 -1.87
CA ARG A 261 21.69 10.93 -2.16
C ARG A 261 21.16 10.28 -3.44
N ARG A 262 19.84 10.36 -3.66
CA ARG A 262 19.16 9.79 -4.83
C ARG A 262 19.16 10.71 -6.06
N ARG A 263 19.70 11.94 -5.94
CA ARG A 263 19.62 13.00 -6.96
C ARG A 263 18.18 13.30 -7.40
N ALA A 264 17.23 13.11 -6.49
CA ALA A 264 15.84 13.47 -6.67
C ALA A 264 15.60 14.89 -6.15
N PHE A 265 14.46 15.46 -6.50
CA PHE A 265 14.05 16.79 -6.07
C PHE A 265 12.86 16.68 -5.11
N LEU A 266 13.01 17.24 -3.91
CA LEU A 266 11.97 17.28 -2.89
C LEU A 266 11.03 18.46 -3.17
N LEU A 267 9.74 18.18 -3.32
CA LEU A 267 8.70 19.19 -3.38
C LEU A 267 7.98 19.26 -2.04
N MET A 268 8.04 20.45 -1.43
CA MET A 268 7.47 20.75 -0.12
C MET A 268 6.26 21.67 -0.28
N ASP A 269 5.23 21.40 0.52
CA ASP A 269 4.08 22.29 0.64
C ASP A 269 4.48 23.53 1.47
N PRO A 270 3.84 24.68 1.23
CA PRO A 270 4.09 25.88 2.00
C PRO A 270 3.48 25.72 3.40
N ARG A 271 4.00 26.48 4.37
CA ARG A 271 3.37 26.58 5.70
C ARG A 271 1.94 27.09 5.53
N GLU A 272 1.00 26.55 6.30
CA GLU A 272 -0.41 26.98 6.27
C GLU A 272 -0.61 28.46 6.62
N GLU A 273 0.32 29.02 7.38
CA GLU A 273 0.32 30.44 7.76
C GLU A 273 0.67 31.36 6.58
N TRP A 274 1.28 30.83 5.51
CA TRP A 274 1.68 31.60 4.34
C TRP A 274 0.52 31.69 3.35
N THR A 275 -0.36 32.65 3.60
CA THR A 275 -1.50 32.96 2.73
C THR A 275 -1.17 34.02 1.69
N THR A 276 -0.08 34.76 1.89
CA THR A 276 0.38 35.81 0.99
C THR A 276 1.84 35.64 0.62
N TYR A 277 2.22 36.15 -0.57
CA TYR A 277 3.61 36.23 -1.01
C TYR A 277 4.52 36.95 0.00
N GLN A 278 3.99 37.94 0.72
CA GLN A 278 4.76 38.72 1.69
C GLN A 278 5.16 37.90 2.92
N GLU A 279 4.30 36.98 3.35
CA GLU A 279 4.57 36.04 4.45
C GLU A 279 5.61 35.00 3.99
N ALA A 280 5.45 34.45 2.78
CA ALA A 280 6.39 33.47 2.23
C ALA A 280 7.81 34.06 2.00
N THR A 281 7.91 35.33 1.64
CA THR A 281 9.19 36.02 1.41
C THR A 281 9.73 36.79 2.61
N HIS A 282 9.08 36.67 3.77
CA HIS A 282 9.53 37.34 4.97
C HIS A 282 10.96 36.91 5.34
N VAL A 283 11.79 37.89 5.70
CA VAL A 283 13.26 37.70 5.81
C VAL A 283 13.63 36.73 6.93
N THR A 284 12.82 36.70 8.00
CA THR A 284 13.05 35.92 9.23
C THR A 284 12.17 34.67 9.32
N ASP A 285 10.90 34.80 8.92
CA ASP A 285 9.86 33.77 9.15
C ASP A 285 9.36 33.09 7.86
N GLY A 286 9.80 33.59 6.71
CA GLY A 286 9.49 33.04 5.39
C GLY A 286 10.41 31.86 5.03
N VAL A 287 10.60 31.64 3.73
CA VAL A 287 11.42 30.54 3.17
C VAL A 287 12.83 30.47 3.77
N ASN A 288 13.38 31.59 4.25
CA ASN A 288 14.71 31.61 4.88
C ASN A 288 14.79 30.78 6.17
N SER A 289 13.71 30.66 6.94
CA SER A 289 13.67 29.83 8.15
C SER A 289 13.80 28.34 7.84
N LEU A 290 13.27 27.90 6.70
CA LEU A 290 13.38 26.53 6.22
C LEU A 290 14.78 26.19 5.67
N ARG A 291 15.52 27.21 5.21
CA ARG A 291 16.85 27.02 4.59
C ARG A 291 17.95 26.56 5.56
N THR A 292 17.73 26.67 6.86
CA THR A 292 18.74 26.31 7.88
C THR A 292 18.86 24.81 8.12
N SER A 293 17.79 24.04 7.89
CA SER A 293 17.76 22.59 8.10
C SER A 293 17.74 21.76 6.81
N LEU A 294 17.63 22.41 5.64
CA LEU A 294 17.41 21.74 4.35
C LEU A 294 18.60 21.85 3.40
N VAL A 295 18.75 20.80 2.57
CA VAL A 295 19.63 20.82 1.41
C VAL A 295 19.01 21.70 0.31
N LYS A 296 19.66 22.83 0.01
CA LYS A 296 19.13 23.90 -0.84
C LYS A 296 19.09 23.55 -2.33
N ASP A 297 19.96 22.65 -2.77
CA ASP A 297 20.13 22.36 -4.20
C ASP A 297 19.07 21.39 -4.76
N HIS A 298 18.32 20.73 -3.88
CA HIS A 298 17.38 19.65 -4.22
C HIS A 298 16.01 19.80 -3.56
N SER A 299 15.62 21.02 -3.18
CA SER A 299 14.33 21.27 -2.54
C SER A 299 13.66 22.54 -3.07
N ALA A 300 12.34 22.50 -3.25
CA ALA A 300 11.54 23.71 -3.48
C ALA A 300 10.25 23.66 -2.66
N VAL A 301 9.80 24.86 -2.28
CA VAL A 301 8.47 25.09 -1.74
C VAL A 301 7.59 25.60 -2.86
N PHE A 302 6.41 25.00 -3.04
CA PHE A 302 5.42 25.46 -4.02
C PHE A 302 4.26 26.15 -3.31
N SER A 303 4.13 27.48 -3.45
CA SER A 303 2.99 28.24 -2.92
C SER A 303 2.08 28.65 -4.08
N PRO A 304 0.78 28.29 -4.05
CA PRO A 304 -0.18 28.84 -5.00
C PRO A 304 -0.44 30.31 -4.66
N ASP A 305 -0.37 31.19 -5.66
CA ASP A 305 -0.85 32.58 -5.58
C ASP A 305 -2.36 32.66 -5.31
#